data_AF-A0A524ISD6-F1
#
_entry.id   AF-A0A524ISD6-F1
#
_cell.length_a   1.000
_cell.length_b   1.000
_cell.length_c   1.000
_cell.angle_alpha   90.00
_cell.angle_beta   90.00
_cell.angle_gamma   90.00
#
_symmetry.space_group_name_H-M   'P 1'
#
loop_
_entity.id
_entity.type
_entity.pdbx_description
1 polymer ?
#
loop_
_entity_poly.entity_id
_entity_poly.type
_entity_poly.pdbx_seq_one_letter_code
_entity_poly.pdbx_strand_id
1 'polypeptide(L)'
;MCLSEIAIHGYHRAMQRLDLSQPRLPDLQFVLMVGALCTSDLESLNAPASVRETVFNRCWALLDESPPPTRKEERVLNLMLGDEVMLEALVTVIQQTFAEYGFSELIWEHSPSEPSRETTPEVQSLVKRIQKLYPPPDDFERSSGSSSPS
;
A
#
# COMPACT_ATOMS: atom_id res chain seq x y z
N MET A 1 -11.80 6.69 36.79
CA MET A 1 -11.56 5.27 36.47
C MET A 1 -12.14 5.04 35.08
N CYS A 2 -11.46 5.51 34.05
CA CYS A 2 -10.34 4.84 33.35
C CYS A 2 -10.83 3.62 32.55
N LEU A 3 -11.28 3.89 31.32
CA LEU A 3 -11.25 2.96 30.19
C LEU A 3 -10.60 3.63 28.96
N SER A 4 -9.70 4.58 29.21
CA SER A 4 -8.80 5.19 28.22
C SER A 4 -7.47 4.44 28.13
N GLU A 5 -7.44 3.16 28.55
CA GLU A 5 -6.22 2.38 28.74
C GLU A 5 -6.31 1.00 28.08
N ILE A 6 -6.87 0.94 26.86
CA ILE A 6 -6.30 0.02 25.88
C ILE A 6 -5.11 0.76 25.30
N ALA A 7 -3.98 0.71 26.04
CA ALA A 7 -2.67 1.02 25.49
C ALA A 7 -2.56 0.23 24.17
N ILE A 8 -2.48 0.89 23.01
CA ILE A 8 -1.23 1.48 22.53
C ILE A 8 -0.07 0.55 22.89
N HIS A 9 -0.02 -0.61 22.24
CA HIS A 9 1.17 -1.43 22.12
C HIS A 9 1.40 -1.69 20.64
N GLY A 10 2.14 -0.76 20.02
CA GLY A 10 2.71 -0.91 18.68
C GLY A 10 1.69 -0.86 17.55
N TYR A 11 1.08 0.30 17.30
CA TYR A 11 0.69 0.62 15.92
C TYR A 11 1.98 0.74 15.10
N HIS A 12 2.52 -0.40 14.68
CA HIS A 12 3.66 -0.44 13.78
C HIS A 12 3.21 0.28 12.52
N ARG A 13 3.73 1.49 12.30
CA ARG A 13 3.88 2.02 10.94
C ARG A 13 4.70 0.95 10.21
N ALA A 14 4.00 0.07 9.50
CA ALA A 14 4.65 -0.94 8.69
C ALA A 14 5.13 -0.20 7.45
N MET A 15 6.44 0.04 7.39
CA MET A 15 7.09 0.53 6.18
C MET A 15 6.91 -0.54 5.10
N GLN A 16 6.08 -0.23 4.10
CA GLN A 16 5.89 -1.05 2.93
C GLN A 16 6.96 -0.71 1.90
N ARG A 17 7.39 -1.72 1.14
CA ARG A 17 8.40 -1.59 0.10
C ARG A 17 7.96 -2.36 -1.14
N LEU A 18 8.13 -1.76 -2.30
CA LEU A 18 7.93 -2.38 -3.60
C LEU A 18 9.21 -2.21 -4.41
N ASP A 19 9.87 -3.32 -4.72
CA ASP A 19 10.97 -3.36 -5.68
C ASP A 19 10.39 -3.17 -7.08
N LEU A 20 10.85 -2.14 -7.80
CA LEU A 20 10.32 -1.82 -9.13
C LEU A 20 10.86 -2.76 -10.21
N SER A 21 12.05 -3.32 -10.01
CA SER A 21 12.70 -4.23 -10.95
C SER A 21 12.21 -5.67 -10.80
N GLN A 22 11.91 -6.08 -9.56
CA GLN A 22 11.44 -7.43 -9.23
C GLN A 22 10.24 -7.34 -8.27
N PRO A 23 9.08 -6.87 -8.75
CA PRO A 23 7.94 -6.59 -7.89
C PRO A 23 7.36 -7.82 -7.19
N ARG A 24 7.66 -9.04 -7.67
CA ARG A 24 7.06 -10.30 -7.19
C ARG A 24 5.52 -10.25 -7.17
N LEU A 25 4.94 -9.45 -8.06
CA LEU A 25 3.52 -9.28 -8.31
C LEU A 25 3.25 -9.57 -9.79
N PRO A 26 2.08 -10.13 -10.15
CA PRO A 26 1.64 -10.16 -11.53
C PRO A 26 1.55 -8.73 -12.11
N ASP A 27 1.81 -8.58 -13.40
CA ASP A 27 1.92 -7.28 -14.07
C ASP A 27 0.68 -6.39 -13.84
N LEU A 28 -0.52 -6.96 -13.92
CA LEU A 28 -1.75 -6.23 -13.66
C LEU A 28 -1.79 -5.67 -12.23
N GLN A 29 -1.42 -6.48 -11.25
CA GLN A 29 -1.39 -6.07 -9.85
C GLN A 29 -0.30 -5.03 -9.60
N PHE A 30 0.86 -5.17 -10.26
CA PHE A 30 1.94 -4.19 -10.19
C PHE A 30 1.51 -2.83 -10.75
N VAL A 31 0.95 -2.79 -11.96
CA VAL A 31 0.50 -1.55 -12.60
C VAL A 31 -0.59 -0.87 -11.77
N LEU A 32 -1.58 -1.64 -11.27
CA LEU A 32 -2.63 -1.10 -10.41
C LEU A 32 -2.10 -0.54 -9.10
N MET A 33 -1.17 -1.26 -8.45
CA MET A 33 -0.55 -0.81 -7.20
C MET A 33 0.22 0.50 -7.42
N VAL A 34 1.09 0.55 -8.43
CA VAL A 34 1.87 1.75 -8.73
C VAL A 34 0.96 2.91 -9.16
N GLY A 35 -0.05 2.65 -9.98
CA GLY A 35 -1.05 3.64 -10.39
C GLY A 35 -1.75 4.26 -9.18
N ALA A 36 -2.21 3.43 -8.25
CA ALA A 36 -2.84 3.89 -7.00
C ALA A 36 -1.87 4.70 -6.12
N LEU A 37 -0.61 4.28 -6.00
CA LEU A 37 0.40 5.05 -5.27
C LEU A 37 0.65 6.42 -5.90
N CYS A 38 0.67 6.49 -7.23
CA CYS A 38 0.88 7.74 -7.97
C CYS A 38 -0.30 8.72 -7.80
N THR A 39 -1.52 8.22 -7.62
CA THR A 39 -2.73 9.03 -7.43
C THR A 39 -3.15 9.16 -5.97
N SER A 40 -2.39 8.59 -5.04
CA SER A 40 -2.62 8.74 -3.60
C SER A 40 -2.11 10.08 -3.04
N ASP A 41 -2.65 10.52 -1.92
CA ASP A 41 -2.11 11.65 -1.12
C ASP A 41 -1.12 11.17 -0.04
N LEU A 42 -0.43 10.06 -0.28
CA LEU A 42 0.56 9.54 0.67
C LEU A 42 1.78 10.46 0.74
N GLU A 43 1.85 11.26 1.81
CA GLU A 43 3.02 12.09 2.12
C GLU A 43 4.26 11.27 2.51
N SER A 44 4.04 10.04 3.00
CA SER A 44 5.10 9.12 3.42
C SER A 44 5.78 8.40 2.25
N LEU A 45 5.26 8.53 1.03
CA LEU A 45 5.82 7.90 -0.15
C LEU A 45 7.11 8.62 -0.58
N ASN A 46 8.19 7.87 -0.75
CA ASN A 46 9.50 8.41 -1.13
C ASN A 46 9.53 9.10 -2.51
N ALA A 47 8.58 8.78 -3.40
CA ALA A 47 8.49 9.39 -4.72
C ALA A 47 7.75 10.75 -4.69
N PRO A 48 8.40 11.86 -5.11
CA PRO A 48 7.78 13.18 -5.16
C PRO A 48 6.53 13.22 -6.05
N ALA A 49 5.60 14.13 -5.76
CA ALA A 49 4.37 14.30 -6.54
C ALA A 49 4.62 14.52 -8.05
N SER A 50 5.67 15.26 -8.42
CA SER A 50 6.06 15.50 -9.82
C SER A 50 6.46 14.22 -10.57
N VAL A 51 7.18 13.32 -9.90
CA VAL A 51 7.59 12.02 -10.46
C VAL A 51 6.35 11.14 -10.63
N ARG A 52 5.50 11.07 -9.60
CA ARG A 52 4.24 10.32 -9.62
C ARG A 52 3.30 10.78 -10.73
N GLU A 53 3.18 12.09 -10.93
CA GLU A 53 2.42 12.67 -12.03
C GLU A 53 3.01 12.32 -13.40
N THR A 54 4.34 12.35 -13.53
CA THR A 54 5.01 11.97 -14.78
C THR A 54 4.77 10.51 -15.14
N VAL A 55 4.87 9.60 -14.16
CA VAL A 55 4.55 8.18 -14.33
C VAL A 55 3.10 8.02 -14.79
N PHE A 56 2.15 8.63 -14.07
CA PHE A 56 0.74 8.56 -14.43
C PHE A 56 0.48 9.07 -15.85
N ASN A 57 1.03 10.24 -16.22
CA ASN A 57 0.81 10.84 -17.53
C ASN A 57 1.39 9.99 -18.67
N ARG A 58 2.55 9.36 -18.46
CA ARG A 58 3.14 8.44 -19.44
C ARG A 58 2.34 7.15 -19.58
N CYS A 59 1.83 6.58 -18.48
CA CYS A 59 0.93 5.44 -18.52
C CYS A 59 -0.40 5.79 -19.21
N TRP A 60 -0.96 6.97 -18.93
CA TRP A 60 -2.20 7.45 -19.55
C TRP A 60 -2.04 7.56 -21.07
N ALA A 61 -0.94 8.14 -21.55
CA ALA A 61 -0.67 8.29 -22.98
C ALA A 61 -0.56 6.97 -23.76
N LEU A 62 -0.38 5.83 -23.07
CA LEU A 62 -0.44 4.50 -23.68
C LEU A 62 -1.86 3.94 -23.76
N LEU A 63 -2.75 4.38 -22.86
CA LEU A 63 -4.11 3.86 -22.72
C LEU A 63 -5.14 4.69 -23.47
N ASP A 64 -4.91 6.00 -23.57
CA ASP A 64 -5.89 6.97 -24.05
C ASP A 64 -5.20 8.04 -24.90
N GLU A 65 -5.83 8.41 -26.01
CA GLU A 65 -5.35 9.46 -26.93
C GLU A 65 -5.65 10.88 -26.40
N SER A 66 -6.54 11.00 -25.42
CA SER A 66 -6.90 12.26 -24.78
C SER A 66 -5.87 12.68 -23.72
N PRO A 67 -5.78 13.98 -23.38
CA PRO A 67 -4.90 14.43 -22.31
C PRO A 67 -5.34 13.85 -20.95
N PRO A 68 -4.39 13.57 -20.03
CA PRO A 68 -4.71 13.03 -18.71
C PRO A 68 -5.62 13.98 -17.93
N PRO A 69 -6.56 13.46 -17.11
CA PRO A 69 -7.45 14.28 -16.30
C PRO A 69 -6.68 15.23 -15.38
N THR A 70 -7.16 16.48 -15.30
CA THR A 70 -6.58 17.51 -14.41
C THR A 70 -6.97 17.27 -12.96
N ARG A 71 -8.14 16.69 -12.72
CA ARG A 71 -8.66 16.38 -11.39
C ARG A 71 -8.12 15.04 -10.93
N LYS A 72 -7.58 15.01 -9.72
CA LYS A 72 -6.91 13.84 -9.17
C LYS A 72 -7.86 12.67 -8.98
N GLU A 73 -9.12 12.95 -8.64
CA GLU A 73 -10.16 11.94 -8.41
C GLU A 73 -10.56 11.20 -9.69
N GLU A 74 -10.29 11.82 -10.85
CA GLU A 74 -10.58 11.27 -12.18
C GLU A 74 -9.37 10.52 -12.77
N ARG A 75 -8.19 10.60 -12.13
CA ARG A 75 -6.97 9.92 -12.56
C ARG A 75 -7.04 8.43 -12.23
N VAL A 76 -7.77 7.69 -13.07
CA VAL A 76 -7.92 6.23 -12.94
C VAL A 76 -7.44 5.57 -14.23
N LEU A 77 -6.47 4.66 -14.11
CA LEU A 77 -6.02 3.85 -15.26
C LEU A 77 -7.05 2.74 -15.51
N ASN A 78 -7.73 2.79 -16.66
CA ASN A 78 -8.65 1.74 -17.06
C ASN A 78 -7.89 0.64 -17.83
N LEU A 79 -7.68 -0.50 -17.17
CA LEU A 79 -6.97 -1.65 -17.75
C LEU A 79 -7.91 -2.75 -18.25
N MET A 80 -9.23 -2.55 -18.18
CA MET A 80 -10.22 -3.58 -18.50
C MET A 80 -10.18 -4.07 -19.96
N LEU A 81 -9.70 -3.22 -20.87
CA LEU A 81 -9.58 -3.51 -22.30
C LEU A 81 -8.13 -3.81 -22.71
N GLY A 82 -7.22 -3.89 -21.73
CA GLY A 82 -5.81 -4.13 -21.97
C GLY A 82 -5.52 -5.54 -22.41
N ASP A 83 -4.70 -5.69 -23.45
CA ASP A 83 -4.04 -6.95 -23.77
C ASP A 83 -2.70 -7.08 -23.02
N GLU A 84 -2.08 -8.27 -23.13
CA GLU A 84 -0.82 -8.58 -22.45
C GLU A 84 0.32 -7.68 -22.92
N VAL A 85 0.35 -7.31 -24.20
CA VAL A 85 1.38 -6.43 -24.80
C VAL A 85 1.30 -5.02 -24.22
N MET A 86 0.09 -4.47 -24.12
CA MET A 86 -0.15 -3.17 -23.50
C MET A 86 0.25 -3.18 -22.02
N LEU A 87 -0.04 -4.28 -21.32
CA LEU A 87 0.32 -4.43 -19.92
C LEU A 87 1.84 -4.48 -19.72
N GLU A 88 2.57 -5.26 -20.53
CA GLU A 88 4.04 -5.28 -20.56
C GLU A 88 4.63 -3.89 -20.87
N ALA A 89 4.01 -3.15 -21.81
CA ALA A 89 4.43 -1.79 -22.14
C ALA A 89 4.24 -0.83 -20.95
N LEU A 90 3.15 -0.95 -20.19
CA LEU A 90 2.92 -0.18 -18.97
C LEU A 90 3.94 -0.51 -17.88
N VAL A 91 4.23 -1.78 -17.66
CA VAL A 91 5.28 -2.23 -16.72
C VAL A 91 6.62 -1.57 -17.09
N THR A 92 6.97 -1.65 -18.38
CA THR A 92 8.22 -1.09 -18.91
C THR A 92 8.28 0.42 -18.70
N VAL A 93 7.22 1.15 -19.03
CA VAL A 93 7.15 2.61 -18.85
C VAL A 93 7.27 3.00 -17.38
N ILE A 94 6.61 2.27 -16.48
CA ILE A 94 6.71 2.50 -15.04
C ILE A 94 8.17 2.35 -14.58
N GLN A 95 8.80 1.22 -14.90
CA GLN A 95 10.17 0.91 -14.49
C GLN A 95 11.17 1.92 -15.04
N GLN A 96 11.09 2.23 -16.33
CA GLN A 96 11.98 3.19 -16.98
C GLN A 96 11.80 4.59 -16.40
N THR A 97 10.56 5.04 -16.23
CA THR A 97 10.29 6.37 -15.69
C THR A 97 10.83 6.50 -14.28
N PHE A 98 10.59 5.55 -13.38
CA PHE A 98 11.17 5.62 -12.04
C PHE A 98 12.70 5.54 -12.04
N ALA A 99 13.30 4.70 -12.90
CA ALA A 99 14.74 4.60 -13.04
C ALA A 99 15.38 5.91 -13.53
N GLU A 100 14.75 6.63 -14.46
CA GLU A 100 15.18 7.97 -14.92
C GLU A 100 15.30 8.97 -13.76
N TYR A 101 14.41 8.87 -12.77
CA TYR A 101 14.41 9.71 -11.58
C TYR A 101 15.21 9.10 -10.41
N GLY A 102 15.90 7.98 -10.61
CA GLY A 102 16.77 7.34 -9.62
C GLY A 102 16.05 6.49 -8.56
N PHE A 103 14.81 6.06 -8.83
CA PHE A 103 14.05 5.18 -7.92
C PHE A 103 14.15 3.72 -8.38
N SER A 104 14.72 2.87 -7.52
CA SER A 104 14.68 1.41 -7.67
C SER A 104 13.61 0.74 -6.80
N GLU A 105 13.17 1.42 -5.75
CA GLU A 105 12.13 0.96 -4.83
C GLU A 105 11.16 2.10 -4.49
N LEU A 106 9.88 1.75 -4.34
CA LEU A 106 8.89 2.60 -3.71
C LEU A 106 8.74 2.21 -2.26
N ILE A 107 8.79 3.19 -1.37
CA ILE A 107 8.71 3.00 0.08
C ILE A 107 7.66 3.96 0.62
N TRP A 108 6.70 3.45 1.37
CA TRP A 108 5.68 4.26 2.01
C TRP A 108 5.30 3.68 3.37
N GLU A 109 4.84 4.55 4.26
CA GLU A 109 4.24 4.12 5.52
C GLU A 109 2.75 3.87 5.30
N HIS A 110 2.30 2.65 5.61
CA HIS A 110 0.88 2.38 5.76
C HIS A 110 0.51 2.61 7.23
N SER A 111 -0.04 3.78 7.54
CA SER A 111 -0.66 3.99 8.85
C SER A 111 -1.92 3.12 8.90
N PRO A 112 -2.02 2.12 9.79
CA PRO A 112 -3.29 1.44 10.00
C PRO A 112 -4.34 2.48 10.34
N SER A 113 -5.41 2.54 9.55
CA SER A 113 -6.50 3.49 9.79
C SER A 113 -7.05 3.29 11.20
N GLU A 114 -7.25 4.36 11.95
CA GLU A 114 -8.02 4.27 13.19
C GLU A 114 -9.38 3.64 12.87
N PRO A 115 -9.86 2.69 13.68
CA PRO A 115 -11.15 2.05 13.43
C PRO A 115 -12.23 3.12 13.37
N SER A 116 -12.70 3.43 12.16
CA SER A 116 -13.56 4.60 11.91
C SER A 116 -15.00 4.38 12.37
N ARG A 117 -15.29 3.27 13.04
CA ARG A 117 -16.60 2.92 13.57
C ARG A 117 -16.50 2.57 15.04
N GLU A 118 -17.22 3.30 15.87
CA GLU A 118 -17.69 2.77 17.15
C GLU A 118 -18.39 1.45 16.84
N THR A 119 -17.87 0.36 17.39
CA THR A 119 -18.40 -0.97 17.13
C THR A 119 -19.79 -1.06 17.73
N THR A 120 -20.81 -1.17 16.90
CA THR A 120 -22.16 -1.48 17.39
C THR A 120 -22.12 -2.84 18.10
N PRO A 121 -22.97 -3.09 19.11
CA PRO A 121 -22.94 -4.32 19.89
C PRO A 121 -23.07 -5.60 19.03
N GLU A 122 -23.69 -5.53 17.86
CA GLU A 122 -23.81 -6.62 16.90
C GLU A 122 -22.46 -6.97 16.24
N VAL A 123 -21.61 -5.97 16.00
CA VAL A 123 -20.28 -6.12 15.40
C VAL A 123 -19.30 -6.76 16.39
N GLN A 124 -19.48 -6.57 17.70
CA GLN A 124 -18.62 -7.19 18.72
C GLN A 124 -18.66 -8.73 18.69
N SER A 125 -19.84 -9.30 18.40
CA SER A 125 -19.99 -10.75 18.23
C SER A 125 -19.21 -11.25 17.01
N LEU A 126 -19.24 -10.48 15.91
CA LEU A 126 -18.48 -10.80 14.71
C LEU A 126 -16.97 -10.69 14.94
N VAL A 127 -16.50 -9.65 15.63
CA VAL A 127 -15.09 -9.47 15.98
C VAL A 127 -14.58 -10.63 16.83
N LYS A 128 -15.32 -11.04 17.87
CA LYS A 128 -14.98 -12.21 18.70
C LYS A 128 -14.90 -13.50 17.89
N ARG A 129 -15.80 -13.67 16.91
CA ARG A 129 -15.77 -14.84 16.01
C ARG A 129 -14.54 -14.83 15.11
N ILE A 130 -14.17 -13.67 14.55
CA ILE A 130 -12.99 -13.55 13.68
C ILE A 130 -11.70 -13.81 14.47
N GLN A 131 -11.57 -13.26 15.68
CA GLN A 131 -10.41 -13.49 16.56
C GLN A 131 -10.21 -14.98 16.91
N LYS A 132 -11.31 -15.74 17.01
CA LYS A 132 -11.24 -17.19 17.24
C LYS A 132 -10.78 -17.96 15.99
N LEU A 133 -11.08 -17.45 14.80
CA LEU A 133 -10.71 -18.08 13.53
C LEU A 133 -9.28 -17.78 13.10
N TYR A 134 -8.80 -16.58 13.44
CA TYR A 134 -7.45 -16.11 13.14
C TYR A 134 -6.81 -15.58 14.42
N PRO A 135 -6.32 -16.48 15.29
CA PRO A 135 -5.55 -16.05 16.45
C PRO A 135 -4.29 -15.33 15.96
N PRO A 136 -3.85 -14.26 16.66
CA PRO A 136 -2.58 -13.62 16.33
C PRO A 136 -1.43 -14.64 16.41
N PRO A 137 -0.41 -14.55 15.54
CA PRO A 137 0.71 -15.47 15.55
C PRO A 137 1.51 -15.36 16.86
N ASP A 138 1.92 -16.52 17.40
CA ASP A 138 2.71 -16.68 18.63
C ASP A 138 4.17 -16.21 18.42
N ASP A 139 4.41 -14.91 18.30
CA ASP A 139 5.77 -14.36 18.25
C ASP A 139 6.04 -13.44 19.44
N PHE A 140 6.01 -13.95 20.69
CA PHE A 140 6.63 -13.27 21.85
C PHE A 140 7.12 -14.15 23.01
N GLU A 141 7.21 -15.48 22.89
CA GLU A 141 7.91 -16.29 23.92
C GLU A 141 9.37 -16.59 23.56
N ARG A 142 10.17 -15.54 23.37
CA ARG A 142 11.63 -15.68 23.51
C ARG A 142 12.28 -14.37 23.93
N SER A 143 12.14 -14.04 25.23
CA SER A 143 13.21 -13.54 26.11
C SER A 143 12.60 -12.80 27.30
N SER A 144 12.61 -13.45 28.47
CA SER A 144 12.91 -12.83 29.78
C SER A 144 12.76 -13.88 30.87
N GLY A 145 13.88 -14.30 31.49
CA GLY A 145 13.81 -15.18 32.66
C GLY A 145 15.04 -16.01 33.00
N SER A 146 16.26 -15.52 32.75
CA SER A 146 17.39 -15.92 33.60
C SER A 146 17.36 -15.03 34.83
N SER A 147 17.11 -15.61 36.02
CA SER A 147 17.68 -15.23 37.32
C SER A 147 17.12 -16.14 38.44
N SER A 148 17.95 -17.03 38.99
CA SER A 148 17.81 -17.57 40.37
C SER A 148 17.96 -16.42 41.38
N PRO A 149 17.39 -16.46 42.61
CA PRO A 149 17.88 -17.26 43.76
C PRO A 149 16.71 -17.83 44.63
N SER A 150 16.84 -18.66 45.68
CA SER A 150 17.87 -18.91 46.71
C SER A 150 17.95 -20.40 47.07
#